data_AF-A0A839EVG2-F1
#
_entry.id   AF-A0A839EVG2-F1
#
_cell.length_a   1.000
_cell.length_b   1.000
_cell.length_c   1.000
_cell.angle_alpha   90.00
_cell.angle_beta   90.00
_cell.angle_gamma   90.00
#
_symmetry.space_group_name_H-M   'P 1'
#
loop_
_entity.id
_entity.type
_entity.pdbx_description
1 polymer ?
#
loop_
_entity_poly.entity_id
_entity_poly.type
_entity_poly.pdbx_seq_one_letter_code
_entity_poly.pdbx_strand_id
1 'polypeptide(L)'
;MITRKVLATSPVAVECAITDLGRTLQVPSGTVYEWAINHLRLVEKAQENYDARTNACAGILANNSAGQLMFFTGRVALTRNGLKGINPRAIQLLSRSQTL
;
A
#
# COMPACT_ATOMS: atom_id res chain seq x y z
N MET A 1 -12.27 8.92 -11.66
CA MET A 1 -13.43 8.03 -11.45
C MET A 1 -13.69 7.23 -12.72
N ILE A 2 -14.13 5.98 -12.61
CA ILE A 2 -14.27 5.07 -13.75
C ILE A 2 -15.64 4.39 -13.77
N THR A 3 -16.14 4.13 -14.97
CA THR A 3 -17.20 3.14 -15.21
C THR A 3 -16.52 1.81 -15.54
N ARG A 4 -17.00 0.74 -14.91
CA ARG A 4 -16.51 -0.62 -15.12
C ARG A 4 -17.62 -1.45 -15.78
N LYS A 5 -17.29 -2.13 -16.88
CA LYS A 5 -18.17 -3.09 -17.56
C LYS A 5 -17.49 -4.45 -17.61
N VAL A 6 -18.21 -5.51 -17.23
CA VAL A 6 -17.72 -6.88 -17.35
C VAL A 6 -18.21 -7.47 -18.67
N LEU A 7 -17.30 -8.02 -19.45
CA LEU A 7 -17.60 -8.76 -20.66
C LEU A 7 -17.64 -10.26 -20.32
N ALA A 8 -18.79 -10.87 -20.55
CA ALA A 8 -19.01 -12.30 -20.34
C ALA A 8 -18.40 -13.14 -21.48
N THR A 9 -17.13 -12.89 -21.81
CA THR A 9 -16.33 -13.68 -22.76
C THR A 9 -15.59 -14.79 -22.02
N SER A 10 -15.01 -15.74 -22.77
CA SER A 10 -14.03 -16.69 -22.22
C SER A 10 -12.68 -16.42 -22.88
N PRO A 11 -11.67 -15.93 -22.13
CA PRO A 11 -11.70 -15.58 -20.70
C PRO A 11 -12.55 -14.34 -20.39
N VAL A 12 -13.02 -14.21 -19.15
CA VAL A 12 -13.80 -13.04 -18.69
C VAL A 12 -12.91 -11.80 -18.76
N ALA A 13 -13.41 -10.76 -19.42
CA ALA A 13 -12.71 -9.49 -19.57
C ALA A 13 -13.44 -8.36 -18.83
N VAL A 14 -12.71 -7.30 -18.50
CA VAL A 14 -13.26 -6.08 -17.88
C VAL A 14 -12.82 -4.88 -18.70
N GLU A 15 -13.79 -4.09 -19.13
CA GLU A 15 -13.56 -2.79 -19.75
C GLU A 15 -13.72 -1.70 -18.69
N CYS A 16 -12.75 -0.77 -18.66
CA CYS A 16 -12.80 0.39 -17.80
C CYS A 16 -12.75 1.64 -18.68
N ALA A 17 -13.68 2.56 -18.46
CA ALA A 17 -13.72 3.85 -19.13
C ALA A 17 -13.72 4.97 -18.09
N ILE A 18 -13.05 6.08 -18.39
CA ILE A 18 -13.11 7.29 -17.55
C ILE A 18 -14.49 7.94 -17.74
N THR A 19 -15.17 8.23 -16.64
CA THR A 19 -16.46 8.95 -16.67
C THR A 19 -16.26 10.44 -16.97
N ASP A 20 -17.31 11.14 -17.37
CA ASP A 20 -17.23 12.59 -17.58
C ASP A 20 -16.86 13.33 -16.29
N LEU A 21 -17.43 12.92 -15.15
CA LEU A 21 -16.98 13.37 -13.82
C LEU A 21 -15.51 12.99 -13.54
N GLY A 22 -15.06 11.82 -14.00
CA GLY A 22 -13.67 11.42 -13.91
C GLY A 22 -12.73 12.34 -14.68
N ARG A 23 -13.15 12.85 -15.84
CA ARG A 23 -12.39 13.80 -16.65
C ARG A 23 -12.33 15.19 -16.02
N THR A 24 -13.42 15.67 -15.40
CA THR A 24 -13.39 16.97 -14.71
C THR A 24 -12.41 16.97 -13.52
N LEU A 25 -12.20 15.81 -12.91
CA LEU A 25 -11.22 15.64 -11.83
C LEU A 25 -9.77 15.51 -12.32
N GLN A 26 -9.51 15.44 -13.62
CA GLN A 26 -8.17 15.22 -14.14
C GLN A 26 -7.23 16.38 -13.81
N VAL A 27 -7.71 17.63 -13.90
CA VAL A 27 -6.95 18.83 -13.55
C VAL A 27 -6.57 18.86 -12.05
N PRO A 28 -7.51 18.80 -11.09
CA PRO A 28 -7.15 18.82 -9.68
C PRO A 28 -6.31 17.59 -9.27
N SER A 29 -6.56 16.43 -9.87
CA SER A 29 -5.72 15.24 -9.62
C SER A 29 -4.29 15.45 -10.11
N GLY A 30 -4.12 16.06 -11.29
CA GLY A 30 -2.81 16.40 -11.86
C GLY A 30 -2.05 17.38 -10.98
N THR A 31 -2.71 18.40 -10.44
CA THR A 31 -2.08 19.37 -9.53
C THR A 31 -1.51 18.71 -8.28
N VAL A 32 -2.26 17.78 -7.65
CA VAL A 32 -1.76 17.04 -6.48
C VAL A 32 -0.61 16.12 -6.86
N TYR A 33 -0.69 15.47 -8.02
CA TYR A 33 0.37 14.61 -8.52
C TYR A 33 1.68 15.37 -8.77
N GLU A 34 1.61 16.50 -9.45
CA GLU A 34 2.76 17.38 -9.69
C GLU A 34 3.36 17.87 -8.38
N TRP A 35 2.53 18.31 -7.42
CA TRP A 35 3.01 18.69 -6.11
C TRP A 35 3.74 17.53 -5.42
N ALA A 36 3.16 16.32 -5.45
CA ALA A 36 3.73 15.14 -4.81
C ALA A 36 5.10 14.77 -5.39
N ILE A 37 5.27 14.80 -6.72
CA ILE A 37 6.58 14.54 -7.35
C ILE A 37 7.60 15.58 -6.91
N ASN A 38 7.23 16.86 -6.95
CA ASN A 38 8.15 17.95 -6.62
C ASN A 38 8.57 17.95 -5.14
N HIS A 39 7.76 17.35 -4.25
CA HIS A 39 7.99 17.34 -2.81
C HIS A 39 8.27 15.94 -2.26
N LEU A 40 8.51 14.95 -3.11
CA LEU A 40 8.66 13.54 -2.69
C LEU A 40 9.72 13.37 -1.59
N ARG A 41 10.89 14.02 -1.75
CA ARG A 41 11.96 13.96 -0.75
C ARG A 41 11.56 14.52 0.63
N LEU A 42 10.71 15.55 0.66
CA LEU A 42 10.22 16.11 1.93
C LEU A 42 9.24 15.16 2.59
N VAL A 43 8.39 14.51 1.80
CA VAL A 43 7.45 13.49 2.28
C VAL A 43 8.21 12.26 2.81
N GLU A 44 9.22 11.77 2.09
CA GLU A 44 10.08 10.66 2.53
C GLU A 44 10.79 10.97 3.85
N LYS A 45 11.41 12.15 3.97
CA LYS A 45 12.05 12.57 5.23
C LYS A 45 11.06 12.68 6.39
N ALA A 46 9.84 13.16 6.13
CA ALA A 46 8.79 13.22 7.14
C ALA A 46 8.33 11.82 7.57
N GLN A 47 8.19 10.89 6.60
CA GLN A 47 7.89 9.48 6.87
C GLN A 47 8.98 8.82 7.71
N GLU A 48 10.26 8.99 7.36
CA GLU A 48 11.39 8.44 8.12
C GLU A 48 11.38 8.94 9.58
N ASN A 49 11.15 10.23 9.79
CA ASN A 49 11.11 10.80 11.14
C ASN A 49 9.90 10.28 11.93
N TYR A 50 8.74 10.13 11.29
CA TYR A 50 7.56 9.54 11.91
C TYR A 50 7.79 8.06 12.28
N ASP A 51 8.34 7.27 11.37
CA ASP A 51 8.66 5.87 11.57
C ASP A 51 9.71 5.71 12.68
N ALA A 52 10.74 6.56 12.72
CA ALA A 52 11.75 6.57 13.78
C ALA A 52 11.13 6.84 15.16
N ARG A 53 10.20 7.81 15.25
CA ARG A 53 9.48 8.11 16.50
C ARG A 53 8.54 6.98 16.91
N THR A 54 7.84 6.39 15.95
CA THR A 54 6.93 5.27 16.19
C THR A 54 7.69 4.04 16.67
N ASN A 55 8.82 3.71 16.02
CA ASN A 55 9.68 2.60 16.41
C ASN A 55 10.38 2.85 17.75
N ALA A 56 10.81 4.08 18.03
CA ALA A 56 11.38 4.43 19.32
C ALA A 56 10.33 4.31 20.43
N CYS A 57 9.11 4.79 20.22
CA CYS A 57 8.00 4.64 21.15
C CYS A 57 7.66 3.17 21.38
N ALA A 58 7.55 2.39 20.30
CA ALA A 58 7.31 0.95 20.39
C ALA A 58 8.44 0.22 21.15
N GLY A 59 9.69 0.62 20.97
CA GLY A 59 10.85 0.09 21.71
C GLY A 59 10.83 0.44 23.20
N ILE A 60 10.39 1.65 23.56
CA ILE A 60 10.23 2.10 24.96
C ILE A 60 9.04 1.42 25.64
N LEU A 61 7.96 1.15 24.91
CA LEU A 61 6.83 0.38 25.45
C LEU A 61 7.18 -1.11 25.59
N ALA A 62 7.96 -1.67 24.67
CA ALA A 62 8.38 -3.07 24.71
C ALA A 62 9.43 -3.36 25.80
N ASN A 63 10.24 -2.38 26.22
CA ASN A 63 11.25 -2.60 27.27
C ASN A 63 10.73 -2.37 28.70
N ASN A 64 9.53 -1.79 28.87
CA ASN A 64 8.97 -1.44 30.18
C ASN A 64 7.84 -2.37 30.63
N SER A 65 7.49 -3.41 29.89
CA SER A 65 6.52 -4.41 30.34
C SER A 65 6.76 -5.74 29.65
N ALA A 66 7.05 -6.77 30.45
CA ALA A 66 7.03 -8.14 29.99
C ALA A 66 5.68 -8.47 29.33
N GLY A 67 5.72 -9.06 28.14
CA GLY A 67 4.57 -9.68 27.51
C GLY A 67 4.02 -8.95 26.29
N GLN A 68 4.51 -9.36 25.13
CA GLN A 68 3.67 -9.87 24.04
C GLN A 68 2.37 -9.09 23.76
N LEU A 69 2.36 -8.28 22.69
CA LEU A 69 1.23 -8.24 21.76
C LEU A 69 1.75 -7.78 20.40
N MET A 70 1.57 -8.67 19.43
CA MET A 70 1.79 -8.45 18.01
C MET A 70 1.14 -7.14 17.56
N PHE A 71 1.92 -6.12 17.22
CA PHE A 71 1.41 -4.96 16.51
C PHE A 71 1.17 -5.35 15.04
N PHE A 72 -0.07 -5.76 14.76
CA PHE A 72 -0.65 -5.83 13.43
C PHE A 72 -0.76 -4.40 12.86
N THR A 73 0.34 -3.89 12.34
CA THR A 73 0.29 -2.82 11.33
C THR A 73 0.93 -3.41 10.09
N GLY A 74 0.22 -3.37 8.96
CA GLY A 74 0.51 -4.11 7.74
C GLY A 74 1.77 -3.67 7.00
N ARG A 75 2.92 -3.77 7.65
CA ARG A 75 4.25 -3.60 7.06
C ARG A 75 5.02 -4.88 7.33
N VAL A 76 5.13 -5.74 6.32
CA VAL A 76 5.99 -6.92 6.37
C VAL A 76 7.41 -6.46 6.67
N ALA A 77 7.89 -6.76 7.88
CA ALA A 77 9.29 -6.58 8.23
C ALA A 77 10.11 -7.62 7.45
N LEU A 78 10.59 -7.26 6.27
CA LEU A 78 11.63 -8.04 5.59
C LEU A 78 12.93 -7.82 6.35
N THR A 79 13.23 -8.72 7.29
CA THR A 79 14.55 -8.77 7.93
C THR A 79 15.58 -9.17 6.87
N ARG A 80 16.76 -8.54 6.90
CA ARG A 80 17.81 -8.64 5.87
C ARG A 80 18.50 -10.02 5.76
N ASN A 81 17.95 -11.08 6.38
CA ASN A 81 18.58 -12.41 6.49
C ASN A 81 17.54 -13.56 6.46
N GLY A 82 16.77 -13.67 5.37
CA GLY A 82 15.73 -14.72 5.27
C GLY A 82 15.30 -15.14 3.87
N LEU A 83 16.08 -14.83 2.82
CA LEU A 83 15.72 -15.18 1.43
C LEU A 83 16.02 -16.64 1.02
N LYS A 84 16.32 -17.54 1.95
CA LYS A 84 16.35 -18.98 1.68
C LYS A 84 15.02 -19.61 2.06
N GLY A 85 14.06 -19.59 1.14
CA GLY A 85 12.87 -20.46 1.27
C GLY A 85 11.52 -19.87 0.89
N ILE A 86 11.44 -18.85 0.03
CA ILE A 86 10.13 -18.45 -0.51
C ILE A 86 9.68 -19.51 -1.52
N ASN A 87 8.81 -20.40 -1.06
CA ASN A 87 8.06 -21.35 -1.88
C ASN A 87 7.17 -20.56 -2.87
N PRO A 88 7.24 -20.82 -4.18
CA PRO A 88 6.51 -20.07 -5.21
C PRO A 88 4.98 -20.13 -5.06
N ARG A 89 4.42 -21.04 -4.24
CA ARG A 89 2.99 -21.07 -3.93
C ARG A 89 2.50 -19.97 -2.97
N ALA A 90 3.39 -19.31 -2.23
CA ALA A 90 3.01 -18.23 -1.31
C ALA A 90 2.61 -16.93 -2.04
N ILE A 91 3.07 -16.72 -3.28
CA ILE A 91 2.79 -15.51 -4.05
C ILE A 91 1.34 -15.50 -4.60
N GLN A 92 0.71 -16.66 -4.79
CA GLN A 92 -0.65 -16.73 -5.35
C GLN A 92 -1.77 -16.37 -4.36
N LEU A 93 -1.51 -16.32 -3.05
CA LEU A 93 -2.56 -16.07 -2.05
C LEU A 93 -2.91 -14.60 -1.85
N LEU A 94 -2.12 -13.65 -2.38
CA LEU A 94 -2.41 -12.22 -2.27
C LEU A 94 -3.35 -11.68 -3.35
N SER A 95 -3.71 -12.48 -4.37
CA SER A 95 -4.59 -12.05 -5.46
C SER A 95 -6.08 -12.38 -5.25
N ARG A 96 -6.46 -13.10 -4.18
CA ARG A 96 -7.85 -13.57 -3.97
C ARG A 96 -8.69 -12.73 -3.01
N SER A 97 -8.11 -11.70 -2.37
CA SER A 97 -8.80 -10.89 -1.35
C SER A 97 -9.38 -9.57 -1.86
N GLN A 98 -9.51 -9.40 -3.19
CA GLN A 98 -10.25 -8.29 -3.81
C GLN A 98 -11.43 -8.82 -4.63
N THR A 99 -12.30 -9.57 -3.96
CA THR A 99 -13.67 -9.81 -4.43
C THR A 99 -14.53 -10.00 -3.19
N LEU A 100 -15.01 -8.89 -2.63
CA LEU A 100 -16.37 -8.69 -2.14
C LEU A 100 -16.65 -7.19 -2.23
#